data_AF-A0A2N9IKV2-F1
#
_entry.id   AF-A0A2N9IKV2-F1
#
_cell.length_a   1.000
_cell.length_b   1.000
_cell.length_c   1.000
_cell.angle_alpha   90.00
_cell.angle_beta   90.00
_cell.angle_gamma   90.00
#
_symmetry.space_group_name_H-M   'P 1'
#
loop_
_entity.id
_entity.type
_entity.pdbx_description
1 polymer ?
#
loop_
_entity_poly.entity_id
_entity_poly.type
_entity_poly.pdbx_seq_one_letter_code
_entity_poly.pdbx_strand_id
1 'polypeptide(L)'
;MCPNRTRVQIVTALVDLTGGYYDAGDNVKFNFPMAFTTTMLSWGTLEYGKKMGPQLQDARAAIRWATDYLLKCATATPGKLYVGVGDPNLDHKCWERPEDMDTARYVYSVSPSNPGSDVAGETAAALAAASMVFRKVDPKYSRLLLKTAKNVMQFAMQYRGAYSDSLGSAVCPFYCSYSGYKDELLWGAAWLLRATNDVSYYNFLKSLGADDGNRYLQLGQ
;
A
#
# COMPACT_ATOMS: atom_id res chain seq x y z
N MET A 1 7.84 -28.92 4.08
CA MET A 1 7.11 -30.05 3.47
C MET A 1 5.65 -29.90 3.83
N CYS A 2 4.75 -29.80 2.84
CA CYS A 2 3.35 -29.42 3.05
C CYS A 2 2.51 -30.62 3.53
N PRO A 3 1.81 -30.52 4.67
CA PRO A 3 0.95 -31.60 5.16
C PRO A 3 -0.33 -31.69 4.31
N ASN A 4 -0.58 -32.87 3.72
CA ASN A 4 -1.78 -33.23 2.96
C ASN A 4 -2.15 -32.28 1.81
N ARG A 5 -1.57 -32.53 0.62
CA ARG A 5 -2.00 -31.94 -0.66
C ARG A 5 -3.40 -32.42 -1.07
N THR A 6 -4.43 -31.94 -0.40
CA THR A 6 -5.80 -32.01 -0.93
C THR A 6 -6.02 -30.81 -1.83
N ARG A 7 -6.55 -31.02 -3.04
CA ARG A 7 -6.91 -29.93 -3.97
C ARG A 7 -7.79 -28.90 -3.26
N VAL A 8 -7.22 -27.78 -2.83
CA VAL A 8 -8.00 -26.72 -2.20
C VAL A 8 -8.77 -25.97 -3.28
N GLN A 9 -10.04 -25.69 -2.97
CA GLN A 9 -10.87 -24.81 -3.79
C GLN A 9 -10.25 -23.41 -3.77
N ILE A 10 -9.85 -22.91 -4.94
CA ILE A 10 -9.59 -21.49 -5.12
C ILE A 10 -10.92 -20.78 -4.81
N VAL A 11 -11.02 -20.15 -3.65
CA VAL A 11 -12.13 -19.24 -3.37
C VAL A 11 -11.86 -17.99 -4.20
N THR A 12 -12.31 -18.03 -5.46
CA THR A 12 -12.21 -16.89 -6.36
C THR A 12 -13.13 -15.80 -5.83
N ALA A 13 -12.56 -14.78 -5.20
CA ALA A 13 -13.18 -13.47 -5.30
C ALA A 13 -13.28 -13.15 -6.80
N LEU A 14 -14.42 -12.64 -7.27
CA LEU A 14 -14.66 -12.31 -8.69
C LEU A 14 -13.84 -11.08 -9.17
N VAL A 15 -12.63 -10.91 -8.63
CA VAL A 15 -11.73 -9.78 -8.85
C VAL A 15 -10.34 -10.28 -9.23
N ASP A 16 -9.71 -9.64 -10.22
CA ASP A 16 -8.31 -9.91 -10.54
C ASP A 16 -7.39 -9.20 -9.55
N LEU A 17 -6.73 -9.98 -8.70
CA LEU A 17 -5.71 -9.53 -7.76
C LEU A 17 -4.35 -10.20 -8.01
N THR A 18 -4.07 -10.60 -9.26
CA THR A 18 -2.76 -11.12 -9.68
C THR A 18 -1.70 -10.02 -9.75
N GLY A 19 -0.42 -10.38 -9.59
CA GLY A 19 0.73 -9.46 -9.53
C GLY A 19 1.13 -9.11 -8.09
N GLY A 20 1.88 -8.02 -7.90
CA GLY A 20 2.37 -7.59 -6.59
C GLY A 20 3.49 -8.48 -6.05
N TYR A 21 3.96 -8.16 -4.85
CA TYR A 21 5.05 -8.88 -4.20
C TYR A 21 4.53 -9.86 -3.14
N TYR A 22 5.18 -11.01 -3.02
CA TYR A 22 5.13 -11.75 -1.77
C TYR A 22 5.93 -10.99 -0.71
N ASP A 23 5.51 -11.11 0.54
CA ASP A 23 5.99 -10.26 1.61
C ASP A 23 7.43 -10.60 2.03
N ALA A 24 7.72 -11.90 2.27
CA ALA A 24 9.02 -12.33 2.73
C ALA A 24 9.46 -13.66 2.08
N GLY A 25 9.72 -14.69 2.89
CA GLY A 25 9.95 -16.06 2.43
C GLY A 25 8.68 -16.90 2.30
N ASP A 26 7.52 -16.28 2.55
CA ASP A 26 6.18 -16.82 2.39
C ASP A 26 5.59 -16.44 1.02
N ASN A 27 4.36 -16.89 0.73
CA ASN A 27 3.65 -16.51 -0.50
C ASN A 27 2.39 -15.68 -0.20
N VAL A 28 2.35 -15.05 0.98
CA VAL A 28 1.30 -14.10 1.37
C VAL A 28 1.61 -12.74 0.78
N LYS A 29 0.56 -12.03 0.38
CA LYS A 29 0.66 -10.64 -0.06
C LYS A 29 0.09 -9.75 1.04
N PHE A 30 0.96 -9.22 1.90
CA PHE A 30 0.59 -8.23 2.90
C PHE A 30 0.71 -6.82 2.32
N ASN A 31 -0.41 -6.12 2.12
CA ASN A 31 -0.35 -4.85 1.40
C ASN A 31 0.20 -3.70 2.24
N PHE A 32 0.12 -3.76 3.57
CA PHE A 32 0.66 -2.69 4.42
C PHE A 32 2.19 -2.56 4.28
N PRO A 33 3.00 -3.61 4.51
CA PRO A 33 4.44 -3.56 4.26
C PRO A 33 4.80 -3.40 2.78
N MET A 34 4.00 -3.94 1.85
CA MET A 34 4.22 -3.72 0.41
C MET A 34 4.04 -2.25 0.02
N ALA A 35 3.00 -1.58 0.53
CA ALA A 35 2.76 -0.17 0.29
C ALA A 35 3.91 0.67 0.87
N PHE A 36 4.32 0.41 2.12
CA PHE A 36 5.49 1.05 2.74
C PHE A 36 6.75 0.90 1.89
N THR A 37 7.06 -0.33 1.47
CA THR A 37 8.21 -0.62 0.59
C THR A 37 8.13 0.19 -0.71
N THR A 38 6.94 0.28 -1.30
CA THR A 38 6.71 1.02 -2.54
C THR A 38 6.89 2.53 -2.35
N THR A 39 6.41 3.08 -1.23
CA THR A 39 6.61 4.49 -0.87
C THR A 39 8.09 4.80 -0.72
N MET A 40 8.83 3.96 0.02
CA MET A 40 10.27 4.17 0.26
C MET A 40 11.12 4.02 -1.01
N LEU A 41 10.83 3.02 -1.86
CA LEU A 41 11.48 2.88 -3.17
C LEU A 41 11.19 4.09 -4.07
N SER A 42 9.95 4.57 -4.06
CA SER A 42 9.56 5.76 -4.81
C SER A 42 10.27 7.01 -4.29
N TRP A 43 10.36 7.18 -2.97
CA TRP A 43 11.06 8.31 -2.36
C TRP A 43 12.55 8.29 -2.72
N GLY A 44 13.23 7.15 -2.54
CA GLY A 44 14.63 7.02 -2.93
C GLY A 44 14.85 7.30 -4.42
N THR A 45 13.92 6.88 -5.28
CA THR A 45 13.98 7.18 -6.72
C THR A 45 13.78 8.67 -7.03
N LEU A 46 12.94 9.38 -6.28
CA LEU A 46 12.75 10.82 -6.43
C LEU A 46 13.97 11.62 -6.00
N GLU A 47 14.58 11.29 -4.87
CA GLU A 47 15.75 12.01 -4.33
C GLU A 47 17.04 11.68 -5.10
N TYR A 48 17.23 10.41 -5.42
CA TYR A 48 18.52 9.90 -5.90
C TYR A 48 18.49 9.33 -7.31
N GLY A 49 17.36 9.39 -8.02
CA GLY A 49 17.21 8.79 -9.36
C GLY A 49 18.25 9.25 -10.38
N LYS A 50 18.75 10.49 -10.28
CA LYS A 50 19.84 10.98 -11.15
C LYS A 50 21.17 10.25 -10.93
N LYS A 51 21.41 9.70 -9.74
CA LYS A 51 22.63 8.95 -9.38
C LYS A 51 22.53 7.45 -9.70
N MET A 52 21.33 6.95 -10.03
CA MET A 52 21.10 5.51 -10.28
C MET A 52 21.56 5.04 -11.67
N GLY A 53 21.84 5.95 -12.61
CA GLY A 53 22.28 5.59 -13.95
C GLY A 53 21.31 4.61 -14.64
N PRO A 54 21.79 3.49 -15.21
CA PRO A 54 20.93 2.48 -15.84
C PRO A 54 19.90 1.85 -14.89
N GLN A 55 20.22 1.73 -13.60
CA GLN A 55 19.37 1.09 -12.58
C GLN A 55 18.09 1.89 -12.28
N LEU A 56 17.98 3.14 -12.75
CA LEU A 56 16.75 3.91 -12.64
C LEU A 56 15.57 3.22 -13.33
N GLN A 57 15.81 2.48 -14.41
CA GLN A 57 14.75 1.75 -15.10
C GLN A 57 14.30 0.53 -14.30
N ASP A 58 15.25 -0.19 -13.69
CA ASP A 58 14.94 -1.33 -12.82
C ASP A 58 14.18 -0.88 -11.56
N ALA A 59 14.57 0.25 -10.96
CA ALA A 59 13.86 0.87 -9.84
C ALA A 59 12.40 1.22 -10.24
N ARG A 60 12.20 1.78 -11.43
CA ARG A 60 10.85 2.05 -11.95
C ARG A 60 10.06 0.77 -12.21
N ALA A 61 10.70 -0.26 -12.74
CA ALA A 61 10.05 -1.55 -12.96
C ALA A 61 9.58 -2.16 -11.63
N ALA A 62 10.42 -2.10 -10.59
CA ALA A 62 10.08 -2.57 -9.25
C ALA A 62 8.90 -1.80 -8.63
N ILE A 63 8.94 -0.46 -8.71
CA ILE A 63 7.83 0.38 -8.23
C ILE A 63 6.54 0.05 -8.99
N ARG A 64 6.62 -0.06 -10.33
CA ARG A 64 5.46 -0.36 -11.18
C ARG A 64 4.83 -1.71 -10.82
N TRP A 65 5.64 -2.73 -10.55
CA TRP A 65 5.14 -4.06 -10.19
C TRP A 65 4.22 -4.03 -8.95
N ALA A 66 4.62 -3.26 -7.93
CA ALA A 66 3.78 -3.04 -6.76
C ALA A 66 2.56 -2.16 -7.08
N THR A 67 2.75 -1.03 -7.77
CA THR A 67 1.65 -0.09 -8.01
C THR A 67 0.59 -0.61 -8.97
N ASP A 68 0.94 -1.47 -9.93
CA ASP A 68 -0.04 -2.15 -10.79
C ASP A 68 -0.97 -3.03 -9.94
N TYR A 69 -0.43 -3.73 -8.96
CA TYR A 69 -1.23 -4.52 -8.02
C TYR A 69 -2.04 -3.66 -7.05
N LEU A 70 -1.44 -2.62 -6.45
CA LEU A 70 -2.16 -1.71 -5.55
C LEU A 70 -3.31 -0.99 -6.27
N LEU A 71 -3.15 -0.65 -7.55
CA LEU A 71 -4.23 -0.12 -8.39
C LEU A 71 -5.39 -1.13 -8.52
N LYS A 72 -5.11 -2.41 -8.80
CA LYS A 72 -6.15 -3.46 -8.80
C LYS A 72 -6.86 -3.52 -7.45
N CYS A 73 -6.10 -3.56 -6.35
CA CYS A 73 -6.66 -3.60 -5.00
C CYS A 73 -7.57 -2.41 -4.66
N ALA A 74 -7.24 -1.21 -5.14
CA ALA A 74 -7.97 0.01 -4.84
C ALA A 74 -9.17 0.25 -5.78
N THR A 75 -9.22 -0.40 -6.95
CA THR A 75 -10.21 -0.08 -8.00
C THR A 75 -11.12 -1.25 -8.37
N ALA A 76 -10.80 -2.48 -7.98
CA ALA A 76 -11.57 -3.66 -8.34
C ALA A 76 -13.02 -3.65 -7.81
N THR A 77 -13.30 -2.97 -6.69
CA THR A 77 -14.67 -2.86 -6.15
C THR A 77 -14.89 -1.51 -5.49
N PRO A 78 -15.89 -0.71 -5.91
CA PRO A 78 -16.19 0.58 -5.27
C PRO A 78 -16.44 0.44 -3.77
N GLY A 79 -15.83 1.33 -2.98
CA GLY A 79 -15.98 1.34 -1.52
C GLY A 79 -15.20 0.24 -0.78
N LYS A 80 -14.36 -0.53 -1.46
CA LYS A 80 -13.45 -1.50 -0.85
C LYS A 80 -12.01 -1.23 -1.26
N LEU A 81 -11.09 -1.43 -0.32
CA LEU A 81 -9.67 -1.54 -0.59
C LEU A 81 -9.23 -2.95 -0.19
N TYR A 82 -8.72 -3.73 -1.15
CA TYR A 82 -8.11 -5.02 -0.86
C TYR A 82 -6.75 -4.83 -0.21
N VAL A 83 -6.49 -5.54 0.88
CA VAL A 83 -5.33 -5.33 1.76
C VAL A 83 -4.48 -6.58 2.00
N GLY A 84 -4.92 -7.73 1.48
CA GLY A 84 -4.05 -8.89 1.42
C GLY A 84 -4.65 -10.07 0.68
N VAL A 85 -3.78 -10.99 0.29
CA VAL A 85 -4.13 -12.24 -0.40
C VAL A 85 -3.27 -13.40 0.15
N GLY A 86 -3.91 -14.49 0.55
CA GLY A 86 -3.27 -15.65 1.16
C GLY A 86 -3.63 -15.78 2.63
N ASP A 87 -4.01 -16.99 3.09
CA ASP A 87 -4.11 -17.27 4.52
C ASP A 87 -2.69 -17.48 5.08
N PRO A 88 -2.20 -16.62 5.97
CA PRO A 88 -0.81 -16.70 6.40
C PRO A 88 -0.52 -17.94 7.24
N ASN A 89 -1.49 -18.44 8.00
CA ASN A 89 -1.27 -19.64 8.81
C ASN A 89 -1.19 -20.89 7.94
N LEU A 90 -1.97 -20.97 6.87
CA LEU A 90 -1.90 -22.08 5.92
C LEU A 90 -0.64 -21.99 5.05
N ASP A 91 -0.32 -20.78 4.58
CA ASP A 91 0.88 -20.53 3.78
C ASP A 91 2.15 -20.92 4.57
N HIS A 92 2.30 -20.44 5.81
CA HIS A 92 3.49 -20.70 6.63
C HIS A 92 3.62 -22.17 7.09
N LYS A 93 2.53 -22.96 7.03
CA LYS A 93 2.58 -24.41 7.29
C LYS A 93 3.11 -25.21 6.10
N CYS A 94 3.27 -24.59 4.94
CA CYS A 94 3.64 -25.24 3.70
C CYS A 94 4.89 -24.59 3.10
N TRP A 95 5.95 -25.40 2.99
CA TRP A 95 7.17 -24.98 2.28
C TRP A 95 7.11 -25.52 0.86
N GLU A 96 6.87 -24.64 -0.10
CA GLU A 96 6.74 -24.97 -1.51
C GLU A 96 7.16 -23.80 -2.41
N ARG A 97 7.30 -24.08 -3.71
CA ARG A 97 7.48 -23.02 -4.71
C ARG A 97 6.13 -22.33 -4.94
N PRO A 98 6.10 -20.99 -5.14
CA PRO A 98 4.85 -20.27 -5.36
C PRO A 98 4.02 -20.78 -6.54
N GLU A 99 4.66 -21.36 -7.56
CA GLU A 99 3.98 -21.92 -8.74
C GLU A 99 3.26 -23.24 -8.46
N ASP A 100 3.63 -23.93 -7.37
CA ASP A 100 3.07 -25.21 -6.96
C ASP A 100 1.97 -25.07 -5.90
N MET A 101 1.63 -23.83 -5.50
CA MET A 101 0.73 -23.57 -4.37
C MET A 101 -0.63 -24.25 -4.50
N ASP A 102 -0.98 -25.02 -3.48
CA ASP A 102 -2.31 -25.58 -3.29
C ASP A 102 -3.00 -25.15 -1.99
N THR A 103 -2.42 -24.18 -1.25
CA THR A 103 -3.03 -23.58 -0.06
C THR A 103 -4.20 -22.62 -0.41
N ALA A 104 -5.16 -22.47 0.51
CA ALA A 104 -6.27 -21.53 0.32
C ALA A 104 -5.75 -20.08 0.27
N ARG A 105 -6.12 -19.34 -0.78
CA ARG A 105 -5.74 -17.94 -0.95
C ARG A 105 -6.93 -17.00 -0.73
N TYR A 106 -7.28 -16.79 0.53
CA TYR A 106 -8.33 -15.83 0.89
C TYR A 106 -7.93 -14.40 0.57
N VAL A 107 -8.94 -13.55 0.34
CA VAL A 107 -8.78 -12.15 0.00
C VAL A 107 -9.36 -11.30 1.12
N TYR A 108 -8.57 -10.35 1.62
CA TYR A 108 -8.96 -9.47 2.73
C TYR A 108 -9.13 -8.04 2.23
N SER A 109 -10.11 -7.32 2.79
CA SER A 109 -10.40 -5.93 2.40
C SER A 109 -10.93 -5.09 3.56
N VAL A 110 -10.64 -3.80 3.51
CA VAL A 110 -11.26 -2.78 4.36
C VAL A 110 -12.35 -2.04 3.59
N SER A 111 -13.33 -1.51 4.32
CA SER A 111 -14.48 -0.77 3.79
C SER A 111 -15.05 0.19 4.84
N PRO A 112 -16.07 1.02 4.54
CA PRO A 112 -16.65 1.92 5.54
C PRO A 112 -17.11 1.25 6.84
N SER A 113 -17.58 -0.01 6.78
CA SER A 113 -18.02 -0.78 7.95
C SER A 113 -16.88 -1.45 8.71
N ASN A 114 -15.70 -1.57 8.11
CA ASN A 114 -14.50 -2.16 8.69
C ASN A 114 -13.27 -1.38 8.20
N PRO A 115 -13.04 -0.17 8.75
CA PRO A 115 -12.03 0.75 8.25
C PRO A 115 -10.60 0.25 8.45
N GLY A 116 -9.66 0.90 7.76
CA GLY A 116 -8.22 0.67 7.89
C GLY A 116 -7.45 1.86 7.34
N SER A 117 -7.40 2.93 8.12
CA SER A 117 -6.75 4.21 7.77
C SER A 117 -5.25 4.09 7.63
N ASP A 118 -4.63 3.18 8.37
CA ASP A 118 -3.20 2.86 8.30
C ASP A 118 -2.84 2.31 6.91
N VAL A 119 -3.32 1.12 6.58
CA VAL A 119 -3.04 0.48 5.29
C VAL A 119 -3.53 1.31 4.10
N ALA A 120 -4.66 2.02 4.24
CA ALA A 120 -5.14 2.93 3.20
C ALA A 120 -4.27 4.18 3.07
N GLY A 121 -3.83 4.78 4.19
CA GLY A 121 -2.93 5.94 4.19
C GLY A 121 -1.58 5.61 3.55
N GLU A 122 -0.98 4.47 3.89
CA GLU A 122 0.27 4.02 3.28
C GLU A 122 0.09 3.63 1.81
N THR A 123 -1.03 3.00 1.44
CA THR A 123 -1.34 2.75 0.01
C THR A 123 -1.48 4.05 -0.77
N ALA A 124 -2.11 5.07 -0.20
CA ALA A 124 -2.21 6.38 -0.82
C ALA A 124 -0.84 7.07 -0.94
N ALA A 125 0.00 6.97 0.09
CA ALA A 125 1.39 7.45 0.07
C ALA A 125 2.19 6.81 -1.07
N ALA A 126 2.12 5.49 -1.20
CA ALA A 126 2.80 4.71 -2.23
C ALA A 126 2.41 5.16 -3.64
N LEU A 127 1.09 5.25 -3.90
CA LEU A 127 0.55 5.66 -5.19
C LEU A 127 0.87 7.15 -5.50
N ALA A 128 0.82 8.03 -4.49
CA ALA A 128 1.16 9.44 -4.66
C ALA A 128 2.65 9.63 -4.95
N ALA A 129 3.55 8.98 -4.20
CA ALA A 129 4.99 9.01 -4.42
C ALA A 129 5.36 8.47 -5.81
N ALA A 130 4.83 7.29 -6.17
CA ALA A 130 5.06 6.68 -7.48
C ALA A 130 4.52 7.56 -8.62
N SER A 131 3.39 8.26 -8.43
CA SER A 131 2.86 9.19 -9.45
C SER A 131 3.89 10.25 -9.85
N MET A 132 4.72 10.70 -8.91
CA MET A 132 5.78 11.67 -9.19
C MET A 132 6.96 11.03 -9.93
N VAL A 133 7.33 9.79 -9.59
CA VAL A 133 8.38 9.02 -10.28
C VAL A 133 8.06 8.87 -11.78
N PHE A 134 6.80 8.55 -12.08
CA PHE A 134 6.35 8.33 -13.46
C PHE A 134 5.90 9.61 -14.19
N ARG A 135 5.87 10.77 -13.52
CA ARG A 135 5.27 12.01 -14.04
C ARG A 135 5.72 12.39 -15.45
N LYS A 136 7.00 12.21 -15.76
CA LYS A 136 7.58 12.55 -17.07
C LYS A 136 7.64 11.37 -18.04
N VAL A 137 7.88 10.17 -17.53
CA VAL A 137 8.16 8.99 -18.37
C VAL A 137 6.90 8.22 -18.75
N ASP A 138 5.84 8.31 -17.95
CA ASP A 138 4.51 7.80 -18.27
C ASP A 138 3.44 8.70 -17.63
N PRO A 139 3.11 9.84 -18.27
CA PRO A 139 2.16 10.80 -17.71
C PRO A 139 0.75 10.23 -17.55
N LYS A 140 0.34 9.25 -18.38
CA LYS A 140 -0.99 8.64 -18.28
C LYS A 140 -1.08 7.78 -17.03
N TYR A 141 -0.08 6.94 -16.78
CA TYR A 141 0.00 6.12 -15.58
C TYR A 141 0.16 6.99 -14.32
N SER A 142 1.01 8.01 -14.36
CA SER A 142 1.14 9.00 -13.28
C SER A 142 -0.20 9.60 -12.85
N ARG A 143 -1.05 10.03 -13.81
CA ARG A 143 -2.38 10.57 -13.49
C ARG A 143 -3.32 9.52 -12.89
N LEU A 144 -3.24 8.27 -13.36
CA LEU A 144 -4.03 7.16 -12.82
C LEU A 144 -3.65 6.87 -11.36
N LEU A 145 -2.34 6.80 -11.07
CA LEU A 145 -1.80 6.62 -9.73
C LEU A 145 -2.27 7.74 -8.81
N LEU A 146 -2.08 9.00 -9.21
CA LEU A 146 -2.44 10.16 -8.39
C LEU A 146 -3.95 10.24 -8.14
N LYS A 147 -4.79 9.98 -9.15
CA LYS A 147 -6.25 9.94 -8.97
C LYS A 147 -6.65 8.86 -7.96
N THR A 148 -6.06 7.68 -8.06
CA THR A 148 -6.35 6.57 -7.15
C THR A 148 -5.85 6.87 -5.73
N ALA A 149 -4.65 7.45 -5.59
CA ALA A 149 -4.10 7.89 -4.31
C ALA A 149 -5.05 8.87 -3.59
N LYS A 150 -5.60 9.85 -4.31
CA LYS A 150 -6.58 10.80 -3.75
C LYS A 150 -7.83 10.10 -3.24
N ASN A 151 -8.37 9.16 -4.01
CA ASN A 151 -9.57 8.40 -3.62
C ASN A 151 -9.32 7.52 -2.39
N VAL A 152 -8.19 6.81 -2.35
CA VAL A 152 -7.81 5.95 -1.21
C VAL A 152 -7.55 6.79 0.04
N MET A 153 -6.89 7.94 -0.09
CA MET A 153 -6.68 8.85 1.04
C MET A 153 -8.00 9.43 1.55
N GLN A 154 -8.92 9.81 0.67
CA GLN A 154 -10.24 10.27 1.07
C GLN A 154 -10.96 9.20 1.91
N PHE A 155 -10.90 7.94 1.48
CA PHE A 155 -11.41 6.81 2.27
C PHE A 155 -10.74 6.74 3.66
N ALA A 156 -9.41 6.79 3.71
CA ALA A 156 -8.63 6.71 4.96
C ALA A 156 -8.97 7.85 5.94
N MET A 157 -9.14 9.07 5.43
CA MET A 157 -9.47 10.26 6.22
C MET A 157 -10.89 10.24 6.77
N GLN A 158 -11.84 9.72 5.98
CA GLN A 158 -13.27 9.71 6.28
C GLN A 158 -13.66 8.55 7.21
N TYR A 159 -13.11 7.36 6.99
CA TYR A 159 -13.44 6.15 7.75
C TYR A 159 -12.24 5.73 8.59
N ARG A 160 -12.23 6.17 9.85
CA ARG A 160 -11.07 6.05 10.74
C ARG A 160 -11.07 4.75 11.54
N GLY A 161 -9.94 4.05 11.53
CA GLY A 161 -9.70 2.84 12.33
C GLY A 161 -8.42 2.14 11.89
N ALA A 162 -7.85 1.31 12.76
CA ALA A 162 -6.71 0.49 12.38
C ALA A 162 -7.21 -0.75 11.63
N TYR A 163 -6.54 -1.17 10.55
CA TYR A 163 -7.04 -2.31 9.77
C TYR A 163 -7.06 -3.61 10.57
N SER A 164 -6.14 -3.76 11.53
CA SER A 164 -6.08 -4.91 12.45
C SER A 164 -7.24 -4.97 13.43
N ASP A 165 -8.00 -3.88 13.64
CA ASP A 165 -9.19 -3.90 14.50
C ASP A 165 -10.25 -4.88 13.96
N SER A 166 -10.38 -4.96 12.64
CA SER A 166 -11.35 -5.84 11.97
C SER A 166 -10.71 -7.08 11.33
N LEU A 167 -9.44 -7.01 10.97
CA LEU A 167 -8.71 -8.08 10.28
C LEU A 167 -7.68 -8.79 11.17
N GLY A 168 -7.72 -8.58 12.49
CA GLY A 168 -6.72 -9.11 13.43
C GLY A 168 -6.44 -10.60 13.28
N SER A 169 -7.46 -11.44 13.05
CA SER A 169 -7.26 -12.89 12.83
C SER A 169 -6.45 -13.24 11.57
N ALA A 170 -6.40 -12.34 10.60
CA ALA A 170 -5.69 -12.52 9.33
C ALA A 170 -4.35 -11.78 9.29
N VAL A 171 -4.20 -10.69 10.04
CA VAL A 171 -3.01 -9.81 9.93
C VAL A 171 -2.16 -9.83 11.18
N CYS A 172 -2.68 -10.29 12.31
CA CYS A 172 -1.92 -10.51 13.54
C CYS A 172 -1.58 -12.00 13.73
N PRO A 173 -0.37 -12.33 14.22
CA PRO A 173 0.66 -11.43 14.75
C PRO A 173 1.64 -10.86 13.70
N PHE A 174 1.36 -11.01 12.40
CA PHE A 174 2.30 -10.71 11.32
C PHE A 174 2.60 -9.20 11.15
N TYR A 175 1.57 -8.40 10.88
CA TYR A 175 1.67 -6.97 10.61
C TYR A 175 0.56 -6.19 11.35
N CYS A 176 0.41 -6.40 12.65
CA CYS A 176 -0.57 -5.65 13.44
C CYS A 176 -0.29 -4.14 13.40
N SER A 177 -1.35 -3.33 13.45
CA SER A 177 -1.21 -1.92 13.81
C SER A 177 -1.11 -1.80 15.33
N TYR A 178 0.05 -1.39 15.82
CA TYR A 178 0.32 -1.24 17.25
C TYR A 178 0.26 0.23 17.72
N SER A 179 0.77 1.16 16.90
CA SER A 179 0.80 2.61 17.18
C SER A 179 -0.48 3.33 16.76
N GLY A 180 -1.41 2.64 16.09
CA GLY A 180 -2.59 3.22 15.48
C GLY A 180 -2.36 3.59 14.01
N TYR A 181 -3.10 4.58 13.53
CA TYR A 181 -3.15 4.94 12.10
C TYR A 181 -2.90 6.43 11.82
N LYS A 182 -2.61 7.21 12.86
CA LYS A 182 -2.53 8.67 12.74
C LYS A 182 -1.29 9.10 11.97
N ASP A 183 -0.20 8.37 12.16
CA ASP A 183 1.05 8.51 11.43
C ASP A 183 0.88 8.23 9.94
N GLU A 184 0.15 7.18 9.54
CA GLU A 184 -0.13 6.96 8.10
C GLU A 184 -1.07 8.03 7.52
N LEU A 185 -2.01 8.57 8.31
CA LEU A 185 -2.82 9.71 7.89
C LEU A 185 -1.97 10.97 7.67
N LEU A 186 -0.99 11.22 8.54
CA LEU A 186 -0.02 12.30 8.35
C LEU A 186 0.85 12.04 7.12
N TRP A 187 1.40 10.84 7.01
CA TRP A 187 2.32 10.44 5.95
C TRP A 187 1.67 10.48 4.56
N GLY A 188 0.49 9.87 4.40
CA GLY A 188 -0.27 9.90 3.15
C GLY A 188 -0.66 11.32 2.74
N ALA A 189 -1.09 12.16 3.68
CA ALA A 189 -1.41 13.56 3.42
C ALA A 189 -0.17 14.36 3.00
N ALA A 190 0.99 14.13 3.61
CA ALA A 190 2.24 14.80 3.25
C ALA A 190 2.68 14.43 1.82
N TRP A 191 2.58 13.16 1.42
CA TRP A 191 2.87 12.74 0.05
C TRP A 191 1.91 13.33 -0.98
N LEU A 192 0.62 13.38 -0.65
CA LEU A 192 -0.37 14.01 -1.53
C LEU A 192 -0.19 15.52 -1.63
N LEU A 193 0.16 16.19 -0.52
CA LEU A 193 0.55 17.60 -0.54
C LEU A 193 1.75 17.81 -1.48
N ARG A 194 2.82 17.01 -1.32
CA ARG A 194 4.00 17.07 -2.20
C ARG A 194 3.66 16.80 -3.66
N ALA A 195 2.75 15.86 -3.94
CA ALA A 195 2.37 15.49 -5.30
C ALA A 195 1.46 16.51 -5.99
N THR A 196 0.67 17.28 -5.24
CA THR A 196 -0.44 18.08 -5.77
C THR A 196 -0.36 19.58 -5.48
N ASN A 197 0.36 19.98 -4.43
CA ASN A 197 0.31 21.31 -3.83
C ASN A 197 -1.11 21.75 -3.38
N ASP A 198 -1.99 20.78 -3.11
CA ASP A 198 -3.36 21.03 -2.66
C ASP A 198 -3.36 21.34 -1.16
N VAL A 199 -3.72 22.59 -0.81
CA VAL A 199 -3.71 23.13 0.55
C VAL A 199 -4.66 22.37 1.49
N SER A 200 -5.66 21.65 0.97
CA SER A 200 -6.53 20.82 1.81
C SER A 200 -5.74 19.76 2.60
N TYR A 201 -4.70 19.15 2.01
CA TYR A 201 -3.83 18.20 2.71
C TYR A 201 -2.98 18.88 3.78
N TYR A 202 -2.49 20.11 3.53
CA TYR A 202 -1.77 20.89 4.53
C TYR A 202 -2.64 21.22 5.75
N ASN A 203 -3.88 21.65 5.51
CA ASN A 203 -4.84 21.91 6.58
C ASN A 203 -5.18 20.65 7.37
N PHE A 204 -5.27 19.50 6.69
CA PHE A 204 -5.47 18.22 7.34
C PHE A 204 -4.29 17.82 8.23
N LEU A 205 -3.04 17.99 7.76
CA LEU A 205 -1.83 17.78 8.58
C LEU A 205 -1.88 18.61 9.86
N LYS A 206 -2.23 19.89 9.77
CA LYS A 206 -2.40 20.76 10.95
C LYS A 206 -3.46 20.24 11.91
N SER A 207 -4.60 19.78 11.39
CA SER A 207 -5.69 19.24 12.21
C SER A 207 -5.29 17.98 12.99
N LEU A 208 -4.27 17.25 12.52
CA LEU A 208 -3.71 16.07 13.19
C LEU A 208 -2.60 16.42 14.19
N GLY A 209 -2.27 17.70 14.38
CA GLY A 209 -1.24 18.16 15.31
C GLY A 209 0.16 18.24 14.73
N ALA A 210 0.33 18.21 13.39
CA ALA A 210 1.64 18.40 12.75
C ALA A 210 2.10 19.87 12.66
N ASP A 211 1.39 20.80 13.33
CA ASP A 211 1.83 22.18 13.51
C ASP A 211 2.67 22.26 14.79
N ASP A 212 3.86 21.66 14.76
CA ASP A 212 4.95 22.05 15.68
C ASP A 212 5.45 23.41 15.20
N GLY A 213 4.68 24.46 15.53
CA GLY A 213 4.78 25.82 15.00
C GLY A 213 6.08 26.58 15.31
N ASN A 214 7.25 25.93 15.38
CA ASN A 214 8.53 26.61 15.55
C ASN A 214 9.84 25.86 15.18
N ARG A 215 9.87 24.74 14.43
CA ARG A 215 11.17 24.05 14.19
C ARG A 215 11.57 23.57 12.78
N TYR A 216 10.72 23.57 11.76
CA TYR A 216 11.10 22.97 10.46
C TYR A 216 11.17 23.92 9.25
N LEU A 217 10.81 25.19 9.40
CA LEU A 217 10.86 26.17 8.29
C LEU A 217 12.17 26.98 8.22
N GLN A 218 13.21 26.65 9.00
CA GLN A 218 14.54 27.27 8.88
C GLN A 218 15.61 26.42 8.16
N LEU A 219 15.25 25.26 7.59
CA LEU A 219 16.20 24.43 6.82
C LEU A 219 16.09 24.60 5.31
N GLY A 220 15.85 25.83 4.87
CA GLY A 220 15.96 26.24 3.48
C GLY A 220 16.69 27.57 3.37
N GLN A 221 18.01 27.53 3.64
CA GLN A 221 18.94 28.45 2.98
C GLN A 221 19.04 28.06 1.50
#